data_AF-A0A8G0LSG1-F1
#
_entry.id   AF-A0A8G0LSG1-F1
#
_cell.length_a   1.000
_cell.length_b   1.000
_cell.length_c   1.000
_cell.angle_alpha   90.00
_cell.angle_beta   90.00
_cell.angle_gamma   90.00
#
_symmetry.space_group_name_H-M   'P 1'
#
loop_
_entity.id
_entity.type
_entity.pdbx_description
1 polymer ?
#
loop_
_entity_poly.entity_id
_entity_poly.type
_entity_poly.pdbx_seq_one_letter_code
_entity_poly.pdbx_strand_id
1 'polypeptide(L)'
;MAIPGINDIGMAPADSCSQGALSNRLIASYKQIAIRLRSQGIAIFVATLTPFGLSQVDPKECGNTSPNSYWNSIRESTRQAVNNWIRTSSIFDAVIDFDEILRDPAHHSLLKREYDSGDGLHPNQSAFYAMADSFPIDIFQKLF
;
A
#
# COMPACT_ATOMS: atom_id res chain seq x y z
N MET A 1 -0.21 4.66 -13.10
CA MET A 1 -0.47 4.37 -11.67
C MET A 1 0.48 3.26 -11.22
N ALA A 2 1.20 3.46 -10.12
CA ALA A 2 2.16 2.49 -9.59
C ALA A 2 1.73 2.02 -8.20
N ILE A 3 1.72 0.71 -7.96
CA ILE A 3 1.55 0.07 -6.65
C ILE A 3 2.68 -0.94 -6.33
N PRO A 4 3.98 -0.62 -6.47
CA PRO A 4 5.04 -1.45 -5.89
C PRO A 4 5.24 -1.08 -4.41
N GLY A 5 5.75 -1.98 -3.56
CA GLY A 5 6.16 -1.64 -2.19
C GLY A 5 5.72 -2.61 -1.11
N ILE A 6 4.54 -3.24 -1.22
CA ILE A 6 4.10 -4.24 -0.22
C ILE A 6 5.01 -5.47 -0.23
N ASN A 7 5.39 -5.96 -1.41
CA ASN A 7 6.32 -7.08 -1.54
C ASN A 7 7.71 -6.73 -0.99
N ASP A 8 8.20 -5.52 -1.27
CA ASP A 8 9.48 -5.03 -0.74
C ASP A 8 9.50 -5.05 0.80
N ILE A 9 8.43 -4.54 1.42
CA ILE A 9 8.25 -4.49 2.88
C ILE A 9 8.13 -5.90 3.47
N GLY A 10 7.28 -6.74 2.86
CA GLY A 10 6.98 -8.10 3.32
C GLY A 10 8.14 -9.07 3.20
N MET A 11 9.01 -8.89 2.19
CA MET A 11 10.19 -9.74 1.97
C MET A 11 11.42 -9.31 2.76
N ALA A 12 11.51 -8.03 3.16
CA ALA A 12 12.62 -7.54 3.95
C ALA A 12 12.56 -8.04 5.41
N PRO A 13 13.71 -8.21 6.09
CA PRO A 13 13.76 -8.55 7.51
C PRO A 13 12.91 -7.59 8.35
N ALA A 14 12.22 -8.12 9.35
CA ALA A 14 11.33 -7.35 10.22
C ALA A 14 12.09 -6.71 11.40
N ASP A 15 13.19 -6.03 11.11
CA ASP A 15 13.96 -5.24 12.08
C ASP A 15 14.01 -3.78 11.67
N SER A 16 14.15 -2.88 12.65
CA SER A 16 14.07 -1.43 12.43
C SER A 16 15.15 -0.89 11.50
N CYS A 17 16.34 -1.51 11.47
CA CYS A 17 17.44 -1.06 10.61
C CYS A 17 17.13 -1.38 9.15
N SER A 18 16.80 -2.64 8.85
CA SER A 18 16.45 -3.11 7.50
C SER A 18 15.23 -2.37 6.95
N GLN A 19 14.17 -2.25 7.75
CA GLN A 19 12.92 -1.61 7.34
C GLN A 19 13.07 -0.09 7.19
N GLY A 20 13.82 0.57 8.06
CA GLY A 20 14.14 2.00 7.92
C GLY A 20 14.95 2.29 6.66
N ALA A 21 15.97 1.49 6.37
CA ALA A 21 16.75 1.60 5.14
C ALA A 21 15.89 1.35 3.89
N LEU A 22 14.98 0.37 3.95
CA LEU A 22 14.04 0.08 2.87
C LEU A 22 13.07 1.23 2.62
N SER A 23 12.47 1.80 3.67
CA SER A 23 11.56 2.95 3.58
C SER A 23 12.20 4.11 2.80
N ASN A 24 13.44 4.46 3.18
CA ASN A 24 14.21 5.50 2.50
C ASN A 24 14.48 5.16 1.02
N ARG A 25 14.77 3.88 0.72
CA ARG A 25 14.98 3.42 -0.67
C ARG A 25 13.72 3.46 -1.51
N LEU A 26 12.57 3.08 -0.96
CA LEU A 26 11.27 3.18 -1.64
C LEU A 26 10.96 4.63 -1.99
N ILE A 27 11.07 5.54 -1.00
CA ILE A 27 10.86 6.97 -1.19
C ILE A 27 11.81 7.54 -2.26
N ALA A 28 13.10 7.20 -2.20
CA ALA A 28 14.08 7.64 -3.19
C ALA A 28 13.74 7.12 -4.60
N SER A 29 13.28 5.86 -4.72
CA SER A 29 12.89 5.24 -5.99
C SER A 29 11.65 5.92 -6.58
N TYR A 30 10.63 6.22 -5.76
CA TYR A 30 9.46 6.97 -6.20
C TYR A 30 9.84 8.36 -6.73
N LYS A 31 10.72 9.07 -6.02
CA LYS A 31 11.23 10.37 -6.49
C LYS A 31 11.93 10.25 -7.85
N GLN A 32 12.77 9.23 -8.03
CA GLN A 32 13.47 9.02 -9.32
C GLN A 32 12.50 8.71 -10.46
N ILE A 33 11.51 7.84 -10.22
CA ILE A 33 10.47 7.53 -11.21
C ILE A 33 9.70 8.81 -11.57
N ALA A 34 9.28 9.58 -10.57
CA ALA A 34 8.56 10.83 -10.78
C ALA A 34 9.38 11.82 -11.62
N ILE A 35 10.66 12.01 -11.31
CA ILE A 35 11.54 12.90 -12.08
C ILE A 35 11.63 12.46 -13.55
N ARG A 36 11.78 11.15 -13.80
CA ARG A 36 11.88 10.60 -15.17
C ARG A 36 10.59 10.74 -15.97
N LEU A 37 9.43 10.54 -15.33
CA LEU A 37 8.15 10.71 -16.00
C LEU A 37 7.85 12.19 -16.29
N ARG A 38 8.14 13.06 -15.32
CA ARG A 38 7.91 14.50 -15.44
C ARG A 38 8.81 15.12 -16.52
N SER A 39 10.03 14.63 -16.71
CA SER A 39 10.91 15.07 -17.81
C SER A 39 10.41 14.69 -19.21
N GLN A 40 9.45 13.76 -19.30
CA GLN A 40 8.76 13.39 -20.53
C GLN A 40 7.38 14.04 -20.66
N GLY A 41 7.01 14.96 -19.76
CA GLY A 41 5.68 15.58 -19.75
C GLY A 41 4.54 14.62 -19.39
N ILE A 42 4.84 13.49 -18.75
CA ILE A 42 3.84 12.48 -18.38
C ILE A 42 3.32 12.80 -16.98
N ALA A 43 1.99 12.89 -16.83
CA ALA A 43 1.32 13.05 -15.55
C ALA A 43 1.49 11.80 -14.67
N ILE A 44 1.62 12.00 -13.36
CA ILE A 44 2.01 10.96 -12.41
C ILE A 44 0.94 10.82 -11.33
N PHE A 45 0.26 9.67 -11.36
CA PHE A 45 -0.64 9.23 -10.30
C PHE A 45 0.01 8.12 -9.48
N VAL A 46 -0.10 8.23 -8.16
CA VAL A 46 0.35 7.23 -7.20
C VAL A 46 -0.81 6.79 -6.31
N ALA A 47 -0.78 5.54 -5.86
CA ALA A 47 -1.68 5.08 -4.82
C ALA A 47 -0.92 4.76 -3.54
N THR A 48 -1.57 4.91 -2.38
CA THR A 48 -1.03 4.43 -1.12
C THR A 48 -0.96 2.89 -1.10
N LEU A 49 -0.02 2.35 -0.33
CA LEU A 49 0.15 0.92 -0.12
C LEU A 49 -1.00 0.36 0.70
N THR A 50 -1.64 -0.72 0.24
CA THR A 50 -2.82 -1.31 0.88
C THR A 50 -2.49 -1.93 2.24
N PRO A 51 -3.48 -2.08 3.14
CA PRO A 51 -3.27 -2.80 4.40
C PRO A 51 -2.85 -4.25 4.13
N PHE A 52 -2.05 -4.79 5.04
CA PHE A 52 -1.74 -6.22 5.08
C PHE A 52 -1.71 -6.66 6.54
N GLY A 53 -2.19 -7.86 6.80
CA GLY A 53 -2.36 -8.45 8.12
C GLY A 53 -3.53 -9.41 8.12
N LEU A 54 -3.40 -10.49 8.88
CA LEU A 54 -4.51 -11.37 9.17
C LEU A 54 -5.25 -10.82 10.39
N SER A 55 -6.58 -10.70 10.31
CA SER A 55 -7.40 -10.70 11.53
C SER A 55 -7.04 -11.97 12.30
N GLN A 56 -6.96 -11.93 13.64
CA GLN A 56 -6.62 -13.11 14.44
C GLN A 56 -7.61 -14.25 14.14
N VAL A 57 -7.31 -15.07 13.14
CA VAL A 57 -8.03 -16.30 12.86
C VAL A 57 -7.74 -17.18 14.08
N ASP A 58 -8.80 -17.78 14.63
CA ASP A 58 -8.73 -18.70 15.75
C ASP A 58 -7.48 -19.59 15.61
N PRO A 59 -6.59 -19.66 16.62
CA PRO A 59 -5.40 -20.51 16.57
C PRO A 59 -5.68 -21.97 16.15
N LYS A 60 -6.95 -22.42 16.21
CA LYS A 60 -7.41 -23.73 15.74
C LYS A 60 -7.63 -23.86 14.24
N GLU A 61 -7.81 -22.76 13.49
CA GLU A 61 -7.82 -22.79 12.02
C GLU A 61 -6.39 -22.66 11.43
N CYS A 62 -5.39 -22.37 12.27
CA CYS A 62 -3.96 -22.40 11.94
C CYS A 62 -3.41 -23.84 11.81
N GLY A 63 -4.15 -24.73 11.14
CA GLY A 63 -3.65 -26.04 10.74
C GLY A 63 -2.64 -26.01 9.59
N ASN A 64 -2.30 -24.83 9.04
CA ASN A 64 -1.33 -24.72 7.94
C ASN A 64 -0.75 -23.31 7.66
N THR A 65 -0.67 -22.40 8.64
CA THR A 65 -0.10 -21.07 8.42
C THR A 65 1.41 -21.06 8.66
N SER A 66 2.14 -20.96 7.56
CA SER A 66 3.59 -21.02 7.46
C SER A 66 4.31 -19.94 8.31
N PRO A 67 5.53 -20.18 8.84
CA PRO A 67 6.31 -19.22 9.66
C PRO A 67 6.78 -17.92 8.97
N ASN A 68 6.24 -17.59 7.79
CA ASN A 68 6.64 -16.45 6.96
C ASN A 68 5.51 -15.42 6.82
N SER A 69 4.90 -15.00 7.93
CA SER A 69 3.85 -13.98 7.87
C SER A 69 4.42 -12.69 7.29
N TYR A 70 3.86 -12.21 6.18
CA TYR A 70 4.13 -10.87 5.64
C TYR A 70 3.92 -9.80 6.73
N TRP A 71 3.00 -10.06 7.65
CA TRP A 71 2.64 -9.17 8.74
C TRP A 71 3.66 -9.15 9.88
N ASN A 72 4.07 -7.93 10.26
CA ASN A 72 4.83 -7.61 11.46
C ASN A 72 4.60 -6.13 11.81
N SER A 73 4.59 -5.77 13.09
CA SER A 73 4.37 -4.37 13.51
C SER A 73 5.41 -3.38 12.98
N ILE A 74 6.68 -3.79 12.82
CA ILE A 74 7.75 -2.96 12.26
C ILE A 74 7.54 -2.74 10.75
N ARG A 75 7.07 -3.77 10.04
CA ARG A 75 6.72 -3.69 8.61
C ARG A 75 5.50 -2.79 8.40
N GLU A 76 4.48 -2.92 9.25
CA GLU A 76 3.30 -2.03 9.23
C GLU A 76 3.69 -0.58 9.51
N SER A 77 4.55 -0.33 10.50
CA SER A 77 5.09 1.01 10.76
C SER A 77 5.80 1.59 9.53
N THR A 78 6.52 0.75 8.80
CA THR A 78 7.18 1.14 7.55
C THR A 78 6.19 1.46 6.44
N ARG A 79 5.14 0.65 6.27
CA ARG A 79 4.05 0.95 5.33
C ARG A 79 3.38 2.29 5.64
N GLN A 80 3.07 2.54 6.91
CA GLN A 80 2.48 3.80 7.37
C GLN A 80 3.40 4.99 7.09
N ALA A 81 4.70 4.86 7.35
CA ALA A 81 5.68 5.91 7.06
C ALA A 81 5.73 6.24 5.56
N VAL A 82 5.76 5.22 4.69
CA VAL A 82 5.73 5.39 3.24
C VAL A 82 4.41 6.01 2.78
N ASN A 83 3.27 5.57 3.30
CA ASN A 83 1.96 6.12 2.95
C ASN A 83 1.80 7.58 3.39
N ASN A 84 2.26 7.91 4.60
CA ASN A 84 2.26 9.29 5.08
C ASN A 84 3.12 10.19 4.17
N TRP A 85 4.29 9.70 3.76
CA TRP A 85 5.11 10.41 2.78
C TRP A 85 4.38 10.57 1.45
N ILE A 86 3.75 9.51 0.90
CA ILE A 86 2.98 9.58 -0.34
C ILE A 86 1.91 10.67 -0.26
N ARG A 87 1.10 10.68 0.79
CA ARG A 87 -0.01 11.63 1.00
C ARG A 87 0.43 13.08 1.09
N THR A 88 1.57 13.32 1.73
CA THR A 88 2.06 14.68 2.00
C THR A 88 3.04 15.18 0.93
N SER A 89 3.39 14.33 -0.03
CA SER A 89 4.31 14.68 -1.10
C SER A 89 3.64 15.51 -2.19
N SER A 90 4.29 16.59 -2.61
CA SER A 90 3.86 17.41 -3.74
C SER A 90 4.46 16.95 -5.08
N ILE A 91 5.14 15.80 -5.11
CA ILE A 91 5.82 15.32 -6.33
C ILE A 91 4.89 14.60 -7.31
N PHE A 92 3.67 14.27 -6.89
CA PHE A 92 2.68 13.55 -7.69
C PHE A 92 1.58 14.52 -8.10
N ASP A 93 1.01 14.32 -9.28
CA ASP A 93 -0.09 15.17 -9.75
C ASP A 93 -1.41 14.77 -9.09
N ALA A 94 -1.52 13.51 -8.64
CA ALA A 94 -2.46 13.11 -7.59
C ALA A 94 -2.06 11.85 -6.83
N VAL A 95 -2.69 11.72 -5.67
CA VAL A 95 -2.62 10.58 -4.77
C VAL A 95 -4.02 9.97 -4.65
N ILE A 96 -4.12 8.66 -4.86
CA ILE A 96 -5.34 7.88 -4.62
C ILE A 96 -5.14 7.04 -3.36
N ASP A 97 -5.94 7.26 -2.32
CA ASP A 97 -5.72 6.64 -1.01
C ASP A 97 -6.37 5.26 -0.89
N PHE A 98 -5.77 4.26 -1.52
CA PHE A 98 -6.22 2.87 -1.43
C PHE A 98 -6.12 2.27 -0.02
N ASP A 99 -5.18 2.71 0.81
CA ASP A 99 -5.17 2.38 2.23
C ASP A 99 -6.47 2.81 2.91
N GLU A 100 -6.91 4.06 2.71
CA GLU A 100 -8.16 4.53 3.30
C GLU A 100 -9.40 3.81 2.77
N ILE A 101 -9.45 3.54 1.47
CA ILE A 101 -10.59 2.85 0.82
C ILE A 101 -10.76 1.43 1.37
N LEU A 102 -9.63 0.71 1.54
CA LEU A 102 -9.64 -0.72 1.82
C LEU A 102 -9.49 -1.10 3.29
N ARG A 103 -8.98 -0.21 4.15
CA ARG A 103 -8.72 -0.55 5.57
C ARG A 103 -9.99 -0.76 6.38
N ASP A 104 -9.92 -1.73 7.29
CA ASP A 104 -10.93 -1.91 8.32
C ASP A 104 -10.91 -0.70 9.27
N PRO A 105 -12.04 -0.01 9.51
CA PRO A 105 -12.08 1.19 10.35
C PRO A 105 -11.84 0.91 11.84
N ALA A 106 -12.04 -0.32 12.30
CA ALA A 106 -11.69 -0.74 13.67
C ALA A 106 -10.22 -1.17 13.76
N HIS A 107 -9.64 -1.67 12.68
CA HIS A 107 -8.26 -2.16 12.63
C HIS A 107 -7.56 -1.70 11.34
N HIS A 108 -7.00 -0.49 11.36
CA HIS A 108 -6.44 0.15 10.15
C HIS A 108 -5.28 -0.60 9.47
N SER A 109 -4.68 -1.60 10.13
CA SER A 109 -3.67 -2.47 9.53
C SER A 109 -4.26 -3.62 8.71
N LEU A 110 -5.57 -3.85 8.78
CA LEU A 110 -6.26 -4.96 8.12
C LEU A 110 -7.08 -4.47 6.93
N LEU A 111 -7.25 -5.33 5.94
CA LEU A 111 -8.29 -5.15 4.94
C LEU A 111 -9.66 -5.28 5.61
N LYS A 112 -10.67 -4.53 5.14
CA LYS A 112 -12.07 -4.84 5.47
C LYS A 112 -12.34 -6.29 5.07
N ARG A 113 -13.11 -7.00 5.90
CA ARG A 113 -13.47 -8.41 5.63
C ARG A 113 -14.07 -8.63 4.24
N GLU A 114 -14.88 -7.71 3.76
CA GLU A 114 -15.50 -7.77 2.43
C GLU A 114 -14.53 -7.55 1.26
N TYR A 115 -13.33 -7.05 1.54
CA TYR A 115 -12.27 -6.75 0.57
C TYR A 115 -11.09 -7.72 0.64
N ASP A 116 -11.00 -8.56 1.66
CA ASP A 116 -9.96 -9.57 1.81
C ASP A 116 -10.27 -10.80 0.93
N SER A 117 -9.25 -11.32 0.24
CA SER A 117 -9.33 -12.61 -0.48
C SER A 117 -9.33 -13.83 0.46
N GLY A 118 -9.04 -13.60 1.74
CA GLY A 118 -8.99 -14.61 2.80
C GLY A 118 -7.57 -14.85 3.34
N ASP A 119 -6.57 -14.15 2.82
CA ASP A 119 -5.16 -14.30 3.21
C ASP A 119 -4.58 -13.09 3.95
N GLY A 120 -5.40 -12.05 4.15
CA GLY A 120 -4.99 -10.84 4.85
C GLY A 120 -3.97 -10.00 4.09
N LEU A 121 -3.74 -10.26 2.80
CA LEU A 121 -2.73 -9.56 2.00
C LEU A 121 -3.32 -9.06 0.68
N HIS A 122 -4.05 -9.92 -0.03
CA HIS A 122 -4.54 -9.61 -1.37
C HIS A 122 -5.98 -9.10 -1.35
N PRO A 123 -6.25 -7.95 -1.98
CA PRO A 123 -7.61 -7.51 -2.23
C PRO A 123 -8.37 -8.49 -3.13
N ASN A 124 -9.64 -8.73 -2.83
CA ASN A 124 -10.54 -9.56 -3.64
C ASN A 124 -11.22 -8.75 -4.75
N GLN A 125 -12.14 -9.39 -5.50
CA GLN A 125 -12.89 -8.74 -6.58
C GLN A 125 -13.66 -7.48 -6.15
N SER A 126 -14.36 -7.53 -5.01
CA SER A 126 -15.12 -6.39 -4.48
C SER A 126 -14.20 -5.20 -4.15
N ALA A 127 -12.99 -5.49 -3.66
CA ALA A 127 -11.99 -4.47 -3.41
C ALA A 127 -11.53 -3.76 -4.71
N PHE A 128 -11.36 -4.52 -5.79
CA PHE A 128 -11.03 -3.94 -7.10
C PHE A 128 -12.14 -3.04 -7.64
N TYR A 129 -13.41 -3.41 -7.45
CA TYR A 129 -14.53 -2.51 -7.77
C TYR A 129 -14.49 -1.23 -6.93
N ALA A 130 -14.32 -1.34 -5.61
CA ALA A 130 -14.23 -0.18 -4.73
C ALA A 130 -13.07 0.76 -5.09
N MET A 131 -11.90 0.19 -5.45
CA MET A 131 -10.74 0.96 -5.92
C MET A 131 -11.01 1.68 -7.24
N ALA A 132 -11.69 1.02 -8.18
CA ALA A 132 -12.05 1.61 -9.47
C ALA A 132 -13.08 2.74 -9.31
N ASP A 133 -14.13 2.51 -8.51
CA ASP A 133 -15.20 3.48 -8.25
C ASP A 133 -14.70 4.72 -7.51
N SER A 134 -13.66 4.57 -6.70
CA SER A 134 -13.04 5.67 -5.95
C SER A 134 -12.03 6.47 -6.77
N PHE A 135 -11.75 6.08 -8.02
CA PHE A 135 -10.78 6.79 -8.84
C PHE A 135 -11.35 8.14 -9.30
N PRO A 136 -10.69 9.27 -9.00
CA PRO A 136 -11.22 10.61 -9.33
C PRO A 136 -11.05 10.89 -10.82
N ILE A 137 -12.06 10.58 -11.64
CA ILE A 137 -12.00 10.76 -13.10
C ILE A 137 -11.91 12.23 -13.55
N ASP A 138 -12.32 13.18 -12.70
CA ASP A 138 -12.21 14.62 -12.96
C ASP A 138 -10.74 15.08 -13.04
N ILE A 139 -9.81 14.29 -12.52
CA ILE A 139 -8.39 14.58 -12.59
C ILE A 139 -7.89 14.75 -14.04
N PHE A 140 -8.46 14.00 -14.98
CA PHE A 140 -8.04 14.05 -16.37
C PHE A 140 -8.41 15.40 -17.02
N GLN A 141 -9.46 16.06 -16.54
CA GLN A 141 -9.85 17.40 -17.01
C GLN A 141 -8.92 18.51 -16.51
N LYS A 142 -8.10 18.23 -15.48
CA LYS A 142 -7.14 19.18 -14.90
C LYS A 142 -5.75 19.07 -15.54
N LEU A 143 -5.52 18.03 -16.33
CA LEU A 143 -4.21 17.68 -16.92
C LEU A 143 -4.17 17.82 -18.44
N PHE A 144 -5.35 17.91 -19.08
CA PHE A 144 -5.56 18.11 -20.52
C PHE A 144 -6.58 19.23 -20.74
#